data_AF-A0A519YF05-F1
#
_entry.id   AF-A0A519YF05-F1
#
_cell.length_a   1.000
_cell.length_b   1.000
_cell.length_c   1.000
_cell.angle_alpha   90.00
_cell.angle_beta   90.00
_cell.angle_gamma   90.00
#
_symmetry.space_group_name_H-M   'P 1'
#
loop_
_entity.id
_entity.type
_entity.pdbx_description
1 polymer ?
#
loop_
_entity_poly.entity_id
_entity_poly.type
_entity_poly.pdbx_seq_one_letter_code
_entity_poly.pdbx_strand_id
1 'polypeptide(L)' 'RGIGGPVYPASAYLMKSPPVQMADDKARTELEAFIIDA' A
#
# COMPACT_ATOMS: atom_id res chain seq x y z
N ARG A 1 3.11 -10.46 10.58
CA ARG A 1 1.97 -10.88 9.73
C ARG A 1 2.21 -12.07 8.80
N GLY A 2 3.46 -12.46 8.47
CA GLY A 2 3.68 -13.61 7.57
C GLY A 2 3.15 -13.41 6.14
N ILE A 3 3.05 -12.16 5.68
CA ILE A 3 2.55 -11.83 4.34
C ILE A 3 3.69 -12.00 3.34
N GLY A 4 3.45 -12.79 2.30
CA GLY A 4 4.32 -12.92 1.13
C GLY A 4 3.87 -12.02 -0.02
N GLY A 5 4.83 -11.60 -0.85
CA GLY A 5 4.58 -10.73 -2.00
C GLY A 5 4.52 -9.23 -1.67
N PRO A 6 4.20 -8.38 -2.66
CA PRO A 6 4.19 -6.94 -2.50
C PRO A 6 3.00 -6.47 -1.66
N VAL A 7 3.27 -5.58 -0.69
CA VAL A 7 2.23 -4.85 0.03
C VAL A 7 1.71 -3.76 -0.89
N TYR A 8 0.58 -4.02 -1.54
CA TYR A 8 -0.01 -3.13 -2.54
C TYR A 8 -0.22 -1.69 -2.06
N PRO A 9 -0.83 -1.40 -0.89
CA PRO A 9 -1.05 -0.02 -0.48
C PRO A 9 0.26 0.73 -0.21
N ALA A 10 1.26 0.06 0.38
CA ALA A 10 2.59 0.64 0.58
C ALA A 10 3.31 0.89 -0.75
N SER A 11 3.24 -0.08 -1.67
CA SER A 11 3.87 0.04 -2.98
C SER A 11 3.24 1.19 -3.78
N ALA A 12 1.91 1.25 -3.81
CA ALA A 12 1.16 2.27 -4.53
C ALA A 12 1.43 3.69 -4.01
N TYR A 13 1.62 3.85 -2.68
CA TYR A 13 1.83 5.18 -2.10
C TYR A 13 3.29 5.65 -2.12
N LEU A 14 4.25 4.71 -2.00
CA LEU A 14 5.66 5.06 -1.77
C LEU A 14 6.55 4.91 -3.01
N MET A 15 6.08 4.22 -4.05
CA MET A 15 6.88 3.89 -5.22
C MET A 15 6.33 4.54 -6.49
N LYS A 16 7.23 4.94 -7.40
CA LYS A 16 6.87 5.54 -8.68
C LYS A 16 6.24 4.55 -9.68
N SER A 17 6.65 3.29 -9.60
CA SER A 17 6.19 2.21 -10.48
C SER A 17 5.66 1.03 -9.67
N PRO A 18 4.50 1.19 -9.01
CA PRO A 18 3.90 0.11 -8.23
C PRO A 18 3.33 -1.00 -9.13
N PRO A 19 3.16 -2.23 -8.61
CA PRO A 19 2.49 -3.32 -9.33
C PRO A 19 1.03 -3.01 -9.69
N VAL A 20 0.37 -2.20 -8.86
CA VAL A 20 -0.99 -1.69 -9.07
C VAL A 20 -0.96 -0.19 -8.86
N GLN A 21 -1.37 0.56 -9.89
CA GLN A 21 -1.45 2.02 -9.83
C GLN A 21 -2.72 2.44 -9.09
N MET A 22 -2.58 3.40 -8.18
CA MET A 22 -3.66 3.94 -7.38
C MET A 22 -3.46 5.44 -7.20
N ALA A 23 -4.54 6.19 -6.98
CA ALA A 23 -4.44 7.58 -6.57
C ALA A 23 -3.84 7.67 -5.16
N ASP A 24 -2.98 8.68 -4.94
CA ASP A 24 -2.19 8.81 -3.70
C ASP A 24 -3.05 8.94 -2.43
N ASP A 25 -4.19 9.60 -2.52
CA ASP A 25 -5.14 9.78 -1.41
C ASP A 25 -5.74 8.45 -0.95
N LYS A 26 -6.14 7.63 -1.92
CA LYS A 26 -6.63 6.27 -1.70
C LYS A 26 -5.51 5.36 -1.17
N ALA A 27 -4.33 5.42 -1.80
CA ALA A 27 -3.18 4.60 -1.40
C ALA A 27 -2.71 4.93 0.03
N ARG A 28 -2.72 6.21 0.42
CA ARG A 28 -2.45 6.63 1.81
C ARG A 28 -3.50 6.07 2.76
N THR A 29 -4.79 6.19 2.44
CA THR A 29 -5.87 5.69 3.32
C THR A 29 -5.74 4.18 3.54
N GLU A 30 -5.48 3.43 2.48
CA GLU A 30 -5.29 1.98 2.57
C GLU A 30 -4.00 1.60 3.29
N LEU A 31 -2.93 2.39 3.17
CA LEU A 31 -1.69 2.19 3.91
C LEU A 31 -1.87 2.42 5.40
N GLU A 32 -2.54 3.50 5.80
CA GLU A 32 -2.83 3.77 7.21
C GLU A 32 -3.72 2.68 7.81
N ALA A 33 -4.76 2.25 7.09
CA ALA A 33 -5.57 1.11 7.50
C ALA A 33 -4.72 -0.17 7.66
N PHE A 34 -3.79 -0.41 6.73
CA PHE A 34 -2.84 -1.51 6.84
C PHE A 34 -1.89 -1.37 8.03
N ILE A 35 -1.49 -0.17 8.45
CA ILE A 35 -0.62 0.02 9.64
C ILE A 35 -1.39 -0.20 10.94
N ILE A 36 -2.65 0.27 11.00
CA ILE A 36 -3.48 0.16 12.21
C ILE A 36 -3.88 -1.29 12.50
N ASP A 37 -4.22 -2.05 11.47
CA ASP A 37 -4.63 -3.46 11.60
C ASP A 37 -3.41 -4.41 11.79
N ALA A 38 -2.20 -3.89 12.04
CA ALA A 38 -0.91 -4.60 11.93
C ALA A 38 -0.30 -5.15 13.19
#